data_AF-A0AA40FXR9-F1
#
_entry.id   AF-A0AA40FXR9-F1
#
_cell.length_a   1.000
_cell.length_b   1.000
_cell.length_c   1.000
_cell.angle_alpha   90.00
_cell.angle_beta   90.00
_cell.angle_gamma   90.00
#
_symmetry.space_group_name_H-M   'P 1'
#
loop_
_entity.id
_entity.type
_entity.pdbx_description
1 polymer ?
#
loop_
_entity_poly.entity_id
_entity_poly.type
_entity_poly.pdbx_seq_one_letter_code
_entity_poly.pdbx_strand_id
1 'polypeptide(L)'
;MFSNKKSNLPPRPHIPNSECMLEDLNNASIDDIAFKIIDKDEFSEEHSFNTNTSNTYQKVKMYLNIKQQLRYLETTIAERGQQLKTDNEEIKKLADNIKKQAQAALIT
;
A
#
# COMPACT_ATOMS: atom_id res chain seq x y z
N MET A 1 63.65 -0.66 22.21
CA MET A 1 62.96 0.61 22.49
C MET A 1 62.04 0.94 21.32
N PHE A 2 60.76 0.56 21.40
CA PHE A 2 59.78 0.97 20.40
C PHE A 2 59.16 2.28 20.87
N SER A 3 59.53 3.37 20.20
CA SER A 3 58.95 4.68 20.43
C SER A 3 57.47 4.65 20.05
N ASN A 4 56.61 5.07 20.98
CA ASN A 4 55.17 5.20 20.82
C ASN A 4 54.89 6.29 19.76
N LYS A 5 54.86 5.90 18.48
CA LYS A 5 54.35 6.76 17.40
C LYS A 5 52.86 6.97 17.69
N LYS A 6 52.51 8.13 18.24
CA LYS A 6 51.10 8.55 18.31
C LYS A 6 50.55 8.43 16.89
N SER A 7 49.50 7.64 16.77
CA SER A 7 48.79 7.38 15.52
C SER A 7 48.40 8.72 14.89
N ASN A 8 49.10 9.13 13.83
CA ASN A 8 48.78 10.30 13.00
C ASN A 8 47.52 10.06 12.14
N LEU A 9 46.57 9.26 12.65
CA LEU A 9 45.32 9.02 11.94
C LEU A 9 44.46 10.29 12.05
N PRO A 10 43.81 10.70 10.95
CA PRO A 10 42.85 11.78 11.00
C PRO A 10 41.73 11.44 12.00
N PRO A 11 41.09 12.46 12.59
CA PRO A 11 39.94 12.25 13.45
C PRO A 11 38.87 11.48 12.69
N ARG A 12 38.15 10.60 13.41
CA ARG A 12 37.04 9.83 12.85
C ARG A 12 36.00 10.82 12.29
N PRO A 13 35.46 10.58 11.07
CA PRO A 13 34.36 11.37 10.54
C PRO A 13 33.17 11.42 11.49
N HIS A 14 32.42 12.52 11.45
CA HIS A 14 31.21 12.67 12.21
C HIS A 14 30.12 11.70 11.69
N ILE A 15 29.27 11.22 12.58
CA ILE A 15 28.09 10.43 12.20
C ILE A 15 27.16 11.32 11.37
N PRO A 16 26.66 10.86 10.20
CA PRO A 16 25.76 11.64 9.37
C PRO A 16 24.47 12.00 10.13
N ASN A 17 23.90 13.17 9.82
CA ASN A 17 22.62 13.60 10.36
C ASN A 17 21.46 12.90 9.63
N SER A 18 20.25 13.03 10.15
CA SER A 18 19.06 12.45 9.53
C SER A 18 18.76 13.01 8.14
N GLU A 19 19.17 14.25 7.85
CA GLU A 19 18.95 14.89 6.54
C GLU A 19 19.79 14.23 5.45
N CYS A 20 21.07 13.92 5.72
CA CYS A 20 21.92 13.18 4.79
C CYS A 20 21.33 11.80 4.47
N MET A 21 20.75 11.11 5.46
CA MET A 21 20.09 9.82 5.21
C MET A 21 18.87 9.98 4.29
N LEU A 22 18.08 11.04 4.47
CA LEU A 22 16.91 11.30 3.61
C LEU A 22 17.32 11.71 2.19
N GLU A 23 18.40 12.46 2.04
CA GLU A 23 18.98 12.79 0.74
C GLU A 23 19.41 11.53 -0.02
N ASP A 24 20.14 10.64 0.64
CA ASP A 24 20.58 9.37 0.06
C ASP A 24 19.37 8.52 -0.39
N LEU A 25 18.31 8.45 0.44
CA LEU A 25 17.08 7.72 0.10
C LEU A 25 16.33 8.32 -1.09
N ASN A 26 16.27 9.66 -1.19
CA ASN A 26 15.60 10.34 -2.30
C ASN A 26 16.36 10.20 -3.62
N ASN A 27 17.69 10.08 -3.55
CA ASN A 27 18.55 9.94 -4.72
C ASN A 27 18.82 8.48 -5.11
N ALA A 28 18.41 7.52 -4.28
CA ALA A 28 18.65 6.11 -4.53
C ALA A 28 17.82 5.58 -5.71
N SER A 29 18.43 4.71 -6.49
CA SER A 29 17.74 4.02 -7.59
C SER A 29 16.77 2.98 -7.02
N ILE A 30 15.63 2.81 -7.69
CA ILE A 30 14.64 1.76 -7.39
C ILE A 30 15.27 0.36 -7.45
N ASP A 31 16.35 0.19 -8.21
CA ASP A 31 17.05 -1.08 -8.39
C ASP A 31 18.20 -1.34 -7.40
N ASP A 32 18.40 -0.47 -6.41
CA ASP A 32 19.50 -0.58 -5.45
C ASP A 32 19.39 -1.87 -4.61
N ILE A 33 20.53 -2.53 -4.45
CA ILE A 33 20.69 -3.78 -3.71
C ILE A 33 20.29 -3.60 -2.24
N ALA A 34 20.46 -2.40 -1.67
CA ALA A 34 20.04 -2.08 -0.32
C ALA A 34 18.52 -2.28 -0.09
N PHE A 35 17.70 -2.05 -1.12
CA PHE A 35 16.24 -2.26 -1.05
C PHE A 35 15.82 -3.67 -1.46
N LYS A 36 16.62 -4.37 -2.30
CA LYS A 36 16.36 -5.77 -2.69
C LYS A 36 16.47 -6.78 -1.54
N ILE A 37 17.13 -6.41 -0.44
CA ILE A 37 17.23 -7.25 0.77
C ILE A 37 15.89 -7.28 1.52
N ILE A 38 15.09 -6.20 1.45
CA ILE A 38 13.79 -6.11 2.14
C ILE A 38 12.81 -7.15 1.61
N ASP A 39 12.85 -7.44 0.29
CA ASP A 39 12.01 -8.46 -0.33
C ASP A 39 12.45 -9.90 0.01
N LYS A 40 13.69 -10.09 0.48
CA LYS A 40 14.21 -11.40 0.89
C LYS A 40 13.90 -11.77 2.33
N ASP A 41 13.77 -10.78 3.22
CA ASP A 41 13.50 -11.00 4.64
C ASP A 41 12.02 -11.33 4.93
N GLU A 42 11.12 -11.24 3.94
CA GLU A 42 9.71 -11.67 4.06
C GLU A 42 9.57 -13.19 4.36
N PHE A 43 10.66 -13.97 4.25
CA PHE A 43 10.68 -15.41 4.49
C PHE A 43 11.37 -15.86 5.79
N SER A 44 11.90 -14.97 6.62
CA SER A 44 12.64 -15.37 7.84
C SER A 44 12.39 -14.43 9.02
N GLU A 45 11.19 -14.46 9.58
CA GLU A 45 10.90 -13.80 10.86
C GLU A 45 10.73 -14.81 12.00
N GLU A 46 11.83 -15.41 12.43
CA GLU A 46 12.07 -15.72 13.84
C GLU A 46 13.34 -14.99 14.27
N HIS A 47 13.24 -13.73 14.72
CA HIS A 47 14.09 -13.21 15.80
C HIS A 47 13.69 -11.79 16.25
N SER A 48 13.11 -11.74 17.45
CA SER A 48 13.39 -10.80 18.54
C SER A 48 14.18 -9.52 18.19
N PHE A 49 13.49 -8.41 17.90
CA PHE A 49 14.07 -7.06 18.01
C PHE A 49 13.12 -6.03 18.63
N ASN A 50 13.56 -5.48 19.77
CA ASN A 50 13.32 -4.15 20.34
C ASN A 50 11.91 -3.52 20.19
N THR A 51 11.15 -3.51 21.30
CA THR A 51 9.68 -3.34 21.38
C THR A 51 9.11 -1.93 21.15
N ASN A 52 9.93 -0.87 21.02
CA ASN A 52 9.40 0.50 20.98
C ASN A 52 9.42 1.18 19.60
N THR A 53 10.43 0.97 18.76
CA THR A 53 10.48 1.53 17.39
C THR A 53 9.82 0.62 16.35
N SER A 54 9.90 -0.70 16.55
CA SER A 54 9.20 -1.72 15.76
C SER A 54 7.68 -1.47 15.72
N ASN A 55 7.13 -0.96 16.82
CA ASN A 55 5.71 -0.70 16.99
C ASN A 55 5.18 0.42 16.05
N THR A 56 5.92 1.52 15.87
CA THR A 56 5.45 2.64 15.04
C THR A 56 5.47 2.30 13.55
N TYR A 57 6.56 1.68 13.08
CA TYR A 57 6.67 1.25 11.68
C TYR A 57 5.59 0.24 11.31
N GLN A 58 5.38 -0.78 12.15
CA GLN A 58 4.32 -1.78 11.94
C GLN A 58 2.92 -1.15 11.92
N LYS A 59 2.65 -0.19 12.82
CA LYS A 59 1.38 0.57 12.82
C LYS A 59 1.18 1.37 11.54
N VAL A 60 2.21 2.05 11.05
CA VAL A 60 2.12 2.82 9.79
C VAL A 60 1.93 1.89 8.60
N LYS A 61 2.66 0.77 8.53
CA LYS A 61 2.48 -0.26 7.49
C LYS A 61 1.06 -0.82 7.49
N MET A 62 0.53 -1.16 8.66
CA MET A 62 -0.85 -1.63 8.82
C MET A 62 -1.87 -0.57 8.41
N TYR A 63 -1.67 0.69 8.83
CA TYR A 63 -2.53 1.80 8.45
C TYR A 63 -2.58 2.00 6.93
N LEU A 64 -1.42 1.98 6.26
CA LEU A 64 -1.34 2.13 4.81
C LEU A 64 -2.05 0.98 4.08
N ASN A 65 -1.84 -0.26 4.53
CA ASN A 65 -2.52 -1.43 3.97
C ASN A 65 -4.05 -1.32 4.13
N ILE A 66 -4.54 -1.03 5.34
CA ILE A 66 -5.98 -0.86 5.60
C ILE A 66 -6.55 0.28 4.77
N LYS A 67 -5.85 1.42 4.66
CA LYS A 67 -6.27 2.55 3.84
C LYS A 67 -6.42 2.16 2.36
N GLN A 68 -5.50 1.36 1.82
CA GLN A 68 -5.59 0.87 0.45
C GLN A 68 -6.78 -0.08 0.26
N GLN A 69 -7.01 -1.00 1.21
CA GLN A 69 -8.15 -1.91 1.18
C GLN A 69 -9.48 -1.15 1.25
N LEU A 70 -9.58 -0.12 2.09
CA LEU A 70 -10.76 0.73 2.20
C LEU A 70 -11.04 1.50 0.90
N ARG A 71 -10.00 2.02 0.23
CA ARG A 71 -10.15 2.67 -1.08
C ARG A 71 -10.66 1.71 -2.14
N TYR A 72 -10.10 0.50 -2.19
CA TYR A 72 -10.59 -0.53 -3.10
C TYR A 72 -12.06 -0.85 -2.82
N LEU A 73 -12.43 -1.08 -1.56
CA LEU A 73 -13.81 -1.37 -1.17
C LEU A 73 -14.76 -0.23 -1.51
N GLU A 74 -14.36 1.02 -1.29
CA GLU A 74 -15.11 2.23 -1.66
C GLU A 74 -15.41 2.24 -3.17
N THR A 75 -14.39 2.00 -4.00
CA THR A 75 -14.57 1.94 -5.46
C THR A 75 -15.49 0.79 -5.88
N THR A 76 -15.30 -0.41 -5.33
CA THR A 76 -16.12 -1.58 -5.63
C THR A 76 -17.58 -1.36 -5.24
N ILE A 77 -17.86 -0.75 -4.09
CA ILE A 77 -19.24 -0.45 -3.66
C ILE A 77 -19.89 0.54 -4.62
N ALA A 78 -19.17 1.59 -5.04
CA ALA A 78 -19.68 2.57 -5.98
C ALA A 78 -20.03 1.92 -7.34
N GLU A 79 -19.15 1.08 -7.87
CA GLU A 79 -19.38 0.34 -9.12
C GLU A 79 -20.59 -0.61 -9.01
N ARG A 80 -20.67 -1.40 -7.93
CA ARG A 80 -21.80 -2.30 -7.69
C ARG A 80 -23.12 -1.55 -7.53
N GLY A 81 -23.10 -0.38 -6.87
CA GLY A 81 -24.28 0.48 -6.74
C GLY A 81 -24.76 1.02 -8.09
N GLN A 82 -23.85 1.43 -8.96
CA GLN A 82 -24.20 1.85 -10.33
C GLN A 82 -24.77 0.68 -11.15
N GLN A 83 -24.15 -0.49 -11.08
CA GLN A 83 -24.65 -1.69 -11.78
C GLN A 83 -26.08 -2.02 -11.34
N LEU A 84 -26.33 -2.08 -10.03
CA LEU A 84 -27.66 -2.39 -9.50
C LEU A 84 -28.72 -1.39 -9.94
N LYS A 85 -28.36 -0.11 -10.06
CA LYS A 85 -29.27 0.93 -10.56
C LYS A 85 -29.61 0.70 -12.03
N THR A 86 -28.63 0.36 -12.85
CA THR A 86 -28.85 0.02 -14.27
C THR A 86 -29.74 -1.21 -14.39
N ASP A 87 -29.43 -2.28 -13.67
CA ASP A 87 -30.22 -3.53 -13.68
C ASP A 87 -31.69 -3.27 -13.28
N ASN A 88 -31.91 -2.42 -12.26
CA ASN A 88 -33.26 -2.07 -11.82
C ASN A 88 -34.06 -1.34 -12.91
N GLU A 89 -33.42 -0.40 -13.62
CA GLU A 89 -34.06 0.32 -14.73
C GLU A 89 -34.35 -0.61 -15.92
N GLU A 90 -33.49 -1.58 -16.20
CA GLU A 90 -33.74 -2.61 -17.22
C GLU A 90 -34.91 -3.51 -16.84
N ILE A 91 -34.98 -3.96 -15.58
CA ILE A 91 -36.09 -4.78 -15.06
C ILE A 91 -37.42 -4.01 -15.17
N LYS A 92 -37.45 -2.72 -14.80
CA LYS A 92 -38.64 -1.88 -14.95
C LYS A 92 -39.10 -1.78 -16.40
N LYS A 93 -38.17 -1.51 -17.32
CA LYS A 93 -38.48 -1.46 -18.76
C LYS A 93 -39.05 -2.78 -19.27
N LEU A 94 -38.46 -3.90 -18.84
CA LEU A 94 -38.94 -5.23 -19.21
C LEU A 94 -40.36 -5.47 -18.68
N ALA A 95 -40.62 -5.13 -17.42
CA ALA A 95 -41.95 -5.26 -16.82
C ALA A 95 -43.00 -4.41 -17.54
N ASP A 96 -42.67 -3.18 -17.91
CA ASP A 96 -43.56 -2.30 -18.67
C ASP A 96 -43.85 -2.86 -20.07
N ASN A 97 -42.85 -3.43 -20.73
CA ASN A 97 -43.03 -4.08 -22.03
C ASN A 97 -43.94 -5.31 -21.93
N ILE A 98 -43.74 -6.16 -20.92
CA ILE A 98 -44.61 -7.33 -20.66
C ILE A 98 -46.04 -6.87 -20.41
N LYS A 99 -46.24 -5.82 -19.60
CA LYS A 99 -47.56 -5.25 -19.32
C LYS A 99 -48.25 -4.78 -20.61
N LYS A 100 -47.54 -4.05 -21.47
CA LYS A 100 -48.07 -3.58 -22.76
C LYS A 100 -48.44 -4.75 -23.69
N GLN A 101 -47.57 -5.76 -23.79
CA GLN A 101 -47.84 -6.95 -24.60
C GLN A 101 -49.07 -7.72 -24.12
N ALA A 102 -49.20 -7.92 -22.80
CA ALA A 102 -50.36 -8.58 -22.20
C ALA A 102 -51.66 -7.81 -22.45
N GLN A 103 -51.64 -6.48 -22.35
CA GLN A 103 -52.79 -5.64 -22.66
C GLN A 103 -53.19 -5.72 -24.14
N ALA A 104 -52.23 -5.70 -25.05
CA ALA A 104 -52.50 -5.83 -26.49
C ALA A 104 -53.15 -7.19 -26.83
N ALA A 105 -52.69 -8.27 -26.19
CA ALA A 105 -53.24 -9.61 -26.39
C ALA A 105 -54.68 -9.77 -25.87
N LEU A 106 -55.15 -8.91 -24.94
CA LEU A 106 -56.52 -8.95 -24.42
C LEU A 106 -57.55 -8.20 -25.30
N ILE A 107 -57.08 -7.35 -26.21
CA ILE A 107 -57.93 -6.53 -27.09
C ILE A 107 -58.13 -7.21 -28.46
N THR A 108 -57.37 -8.28 -28.73
CA THR A 108 -57.47 -9.11 -29.95
C THR A 108 -58.39 -10.30 -29.69
#